data_AF-A0A8T4T9D8-F1
#
_entry.id   AF-A0A8T4T9D8-F1
#
_cell.length_a   1.000
_cell.length_b   1.000
_cell.length_c   1.000
_cell.angle_alpha   90.00
_cell.angle_beta   90.00
_cell.angle_gamma   90.00
#
_symmetry.space_group_name_H-M   'P 1'
#
loop_
_entity.id
_entity.type
_entity.pdbx_description
1 polymer ?
#
loop_
_entity_poly.entity_id
_entity_poly.type
_entity_poly.pdbx_seq_one_letter_code
_entity_poly.pdbx_strand_id
1 'polypeptide(L)'
;MKNFSRDNRGGRRDFNRPKRRDSERSGFEKEMHEVTCDGCGERCKVPFRPTEGKPVYCNDCFKSGGRSESKKPNQFKKEFEQINSKLDEILDILESD
;
A
#
# COMPACT_ATOMS: atom_id res chain seq x y z
N MET A 1 37.06 -4.29 -27.49
CA MET A 1 35.90 -4.22 -26.57
C MET A 1 34.90 -3.24 -27.15
N LYS A 2 33.65 -3.64 -27.46
CA LYS A 2 32.63 -2.75 -28.05
C LYS A 2 31.50 -2.50 -27.02
N ASN A 3 31.20 -1.23 -26.83
CA ASN A 3 30.34 -0.65 -25.80
C ASN A 3 28.86 -0.97 -26.02
N PHE A 4 28.14 -1.39 -24.96
CA PHE A 4 26.69 -1.60 -24.97
C PHE A 4 25.96 -0.31 -24.55
N SER A 5 25.45 0.47 -25.52
CA SER A 5 24.48 1.54 -25.23
C SER A 5 23.14 0.95 -24.79
N ARG A 6 22.75 1.24 -23.54
CA ARG A 6 21.44 0.94 -22.95
C ARG A 6 20.44 2.04 -23.29
N ASP A 7 19.96 2.05 -24.53
CA ASP A 7 18.84 2.91 -24.93
C ASP A 7 17.78 2.06 -25.65
N ASN A 8 16.89 1.43 -24.87
CA ASN A 8 15.68 0.78 -25.39
C ASN A 8 14.54 0.90 -24.38
N ARG A 9 14.11 2.14 -24.11
CA ARG A 9 12.77 2.40 -23.58
C ARG A 9 11.76 2.18 -24.71
N GLY A 10 11.12 1.01 -24.68
CA GLY A 10 9.75 0.80 -25.12
C GLY A 10 9.49 0.92 -26.62
N GLY A 11 9.35 -0.23 -27.29
CA GLY A 11 8.77 -0.22 -28.63
C GLY A 11 8.90 -1.51 -29.41
N ARG A 12 8.20 -2.57 -29.01
CA ARG A 12 7.79 -3.66 -29.92
C ARG A 12 6.37 -4.09 -29.53
N ARG A 13 5.38 -3.40 -30.08
CA ARG A 13 3.98 -3.82 -30.06
C ARG A 13 3.82 -4.73 -31.28
N ASP A 14 3.72 -6.03 -31.07
CA ASP A 14 3.44 -6.98 -32.14
C ASP A 14 2.09 -6.64 -32.77
N PHE A 15 2.10 -6.31 -34.07
CA PHE A 15 0.95 -5.84 -34.85
C PHE A 15 -0.03 -6.96 -35.25
N ASN A 16 -0.08 -8.07 -34.50
CA ASN A 16 -0.99 -9.18 -34.77
C ASN A 16 -1.84 -9.58 -33.55
N ARG A 17 -2.30 -8.59 -32.78
CA ARG A 17 -3.43 -8.74 -31.87
C ARG A 17 -4.68 -8.27 -32.61
N PRO A 18 -5.64 -9.14 -32.95
CA PRO A 18 -6.92 -8.67 -33.48
C PRO A 18 -7.47 -7.65 -32.47
N LYS A 19 -7.78 -6.44 -32.95
CA LYS A 19 -8.48 -5.41 -32.18
C LYS A 19 -9.80 -6.03 -31.75
N ARG A 20 -9.81 -6.68 -30.58
CA ARG A 20 -11.05 -7.13 -29.95
C ARG A 20 -11.90 -5.89 -29.83
N ARG A 21 -13.01 -5.94 -30.55
CA ARG A 21 -14.04 -4.92 -30.62
C ARG A 21 -14.12 -4.19 -29.28
N ASP A 22 -13.91 -2.88 -29.31
CA ASP A 22 -14.63 -1.94 -28.44
C ASP A 22 -16.13 -2.04 -28.77
N SER A 23 -16.70 -3.26 -28.73
CA SER A 23 -18.13 -3.50 -28.71
C SER A 23 -18.53 -3.15 -27.30
N GLU A 24 -19.11 -1.97 -27.16
CA GLU A 24 -20.12 -1.72 -26.16
C GLU A 24 -19.64 -2.06 -24.76
N ARG A 25 -18.82 -1.17 -24.21
CA ARG A 25 -18.76 -0.92 -22.77
C ARG A 25 -20.12 -0.37 -22.31
N SER A 26 -21.17 -1.16 -22.54
CA SER A 26 -22.53 -0.91 -22.12
C SER A 26 -22.47 -0.82 -20.61
N GLY A 27 -22.91 0.34 -20.11
CA GLY A 27 -22.85 0.71 -18.72
C GLY A 27 -23.68 -0.26 -17.89
N PHE A 28 -23.04 -1.32 -17.40
CA PHE A 28 -23.45 -1.88 -16.13
C PHE A 28 -23.20 -0.77 -15.11
N GLU A 29 -24.23 -0.01 -14.79
CA GLU A 29 -24.25 0.90 -13.65
C GLU A 29 -23.87 0.05 -12.43
N LYS A 30 -22.62 0.18 -11.99
CA LYS A 30 -22.17 -0.54 -10.81
C LYS A 30 -22.93 0.05 -9.63
N GLU A 31 -23.59 -0.79 -8.86
CA GLU A 31 -24.15 -0.39 -7.57
C GLU A 31 -23.03 0.25 -6.74
N MET A 32 -23.23 1.52 -6.37
CA MET A 32 -22.30 2.27 -5.53
C MET A 32 -22.74 2.09 -4.08
N HIS A 33 -21.88 1.52 -3.25
CA HIS A 33 -22.17 1.29 -1.84
C HIS A 33 -21.58 2.42 -0.99
N GLU A 34 -22.40 2.98 -0.10
CA GLU A 34 -21.96 4.00 0.87
C GLU A 34 -21.24 3.33 2.04
N VAL A 35 -20.05 3.85 2.36
CA VAL A 35 -19.16 3.30 3.38
C VAL A 35 -18.35 4.40 4.05
N THR A 36 -17.91 4.12 5.27
CA THR A 36 -16.90 4.95 5.96
C THR A 36 -15.51 4.42 5.61
N CYS A 37 -14.61 5.32 5.21
CA CYS A 37 -13.21 4.97 4.92
C CYS A 37 -12.45 4.64 6.22
N ASP A 38 -11.80 3.48 6.30
CA ASP A 38 -10.97 3.08 7.45
C ASP A 38 -9.67 3.88 7.57
N GLY A 39 -9.29 4.61 6.51
CA GLY A 39 -8.08 5.44 6.48
C GLY A 39 -8.31 6.86 7.02
N CYS A 40 -9.37 7.52 6.57
CA CYS A 40 -9.66 8.92 6.91
C CYS A 40 -10.95 9.15 7.73
N GLY A 41 -11.80 8.13 7.89
CA GLY A 41 -13.07 8.24 8.62
C GLY A 41 -14.19 8.96 7.88
N GLU A 42 -13.96 9.41 6.63
CA GLU A 42 -14.96 10.10 5.84
C GLU A 42 -15.89 9.13 5.10
N ARG A 43 -17.12 9.59 4.82
CA ARG A 43 -18.10 8.83 4.04
C ARG A 43 -17.74 8.89 2.55
N CYS A 44 -17.67 7.74 1.89
CA CYS A 44 -17.38 7.64 0.47
C CYS A 44 -18.26 6.56 -0.20
N LYS A 45 -18.22 6.53 -1.53
CA LYS A 45 -18.95 5.54 -2.35
C LYS A 45 -17.98 4.63 -3.06
N VAL A 46 -18.16 3.32 -2.94
CA VAL A 46 -17.31 2.30 -3.55
C VAL A 46 -18.10 1.41 -4.52
N PRO A 47 -17.49 0.98 -5.65
CA PRO A 47 -18.17 0.18 -6.67
C PRO A 47 -18.18 -1.33 -6.37
N PHE A 48 -17.95 -1.71 -5.11
CA PHE A 48 -17.88 -3.09 -4.65
C PHE A 48 -18.63 -3.24 -3.33
N ARG A 49 -19.21 -4.42 -3.08
CA ARG A 49 -19.86 -4.71 -1.80
C ARG A 49 -18.80 -4.85 -0.71
N PRO A 50 -18.88 -4.05 0.37
CA PRO A 50 -18.02 -4.21 1.53
C PRO A 50 -18.24 -5.59 2.16
N THR A 51 -17.16 -6.27 2.53
CA THR A 51 -17.22 -7.54 3.25
C THR A 51 -16.70 -7.34 4.67
N GLU A 52 -17.35 -7.98 5.63
CA GLU A 52 -16.90 -7.99 7.02
C GLU A 52 -15.45 -8.50 7.12
N GLY A 53 -14.63 -7.84 7.95
CA GLY A 53 -13.23 -8.18 8.17
C GLY A 53 -12.23 -7.66 7.12
N LYS A 54 -12.67 -6.95 6.07
CA LYS A 54 -11.76 -6.26 5.13
C LYS A 54 -11.90 -4.74 5.23
N PRO A 55 -10.79 -3.99 5.33
CA PRO A 55 -10.85 -2.54 5.38
C PRO A 55 -11.23 -1.96 4.02
N VAL A 56 -12.02 -0.89 4.05
CA VAL A 56 -12.50 -0.14 2.90
C VAL A 56 -11.85 1.22 2.88
N TYR A 57 -11.24 1.58 1.75
CA TYR A 57 -10.53 2.84 1.58
C TYR A 57 -11.17 3.69 0.48
N CYS A 58 -11.25 5.00 0.70
CA CYS A 58 -11.64 5.96 -0.33
C CYS A 58 -10.58 6.02 -1.45
N ASN A 59 -10.92 6.68 -2.56
CA ASN A 59 -10.03 6.75 -3.73
C ASN A 59 -8.66 7.35 -3.39
N ASP A 60 -8.64 8.36 -2.51
CA ASP A 60 -7.42 9.06 -2.11
C ASP A 60 -6.55 8.21 -1.19
N CYS A 61 -7.15 7.59 -0.16
CA CYS A 61 -6.45 6.63 0.71
C CYS A 61 -5.95 5.39 -0.07
N PHE A 62 -6.70 4.93 -1.06
CA PHE A 62 -6.28 3.79 -1.89
C PHE A 62 -5.10 4.17 -2.81
N LYS A 63 -5.11 5.38 -3.37
CA LYS A 63 -4.00 5.90 -4.18
C LYS A 63 -2.74 6.15 -3.37
N SER A 64 -2.88 6.65 -2.13
CA SER A 64 -1.74 6.85 -1.24
C SER A 64 -1.20 5.54 -0.66
N GLY A 65 -2.06 4.54 -0.41
CA GLY A 65 -1.68 3.22 0.12
C GLY A 65 -1.20 2.19 -0.91
N GLY A 66 -1.30 2.49 -2.21
CA GLY A 66 -0.95 1.57 -3.31
C GLY A 66 0.55 1.44 -3.62
N ARG A 67 1.40 2.19 -2.92
CA ARG A 67 2.84 1.94 -2.89
C ARG A 67 3.13 1.48 -1.48
N SER A 68 3.60 0.24 -1.34
CA SER A 68 4.07 -0.35 -0.09
C SER A 68 4.80 0.67 0.78
N GLU A 69 4.08 1.36 1.66
CA GLU A 69 4.69 2.21 2.66
C GLU A 69 4.92 1.29 3.85
N SER A 70 5.98 0.49 3.73
CA SER A 70 6.58 -0.27 4.84
C SER A 70 7.11 0.65 5.96
N LYS A 71 6.69 1.91 6.04
CA LYS A 71 6.93 2.78 7.18
C LYS A 71 5.81 2.57 8.21
N LYS A 72 5.84 1.43 8.88
CA LYS A 72 5.54 1.47 10.32
C LYS A 72 6.87 1.77 11.02
N PRO A 73 7.27 3.04 11.26
CA PRO A 73 8.29 3.28 12.26
C PRO A 73 7.66 2.78 13.56
N ASN A 74 8.22 1.68 14.04
CA ASN A 74 7.72 0.88 15.15
C ASN A 74 7.26 1.82 16.26
N GLN A 75 5.94 1.93 16.49
CA GLN A 75 5.34 2.88 17.44
C GLN A 75 5.93 2.70 18.86
N PHE A 76 6.48 1.50 19.10
CA PHE A 76 7.10 1.06 20.33
C PHE A 76 8.63 1.15 20.32
N LYS A 77 9.29 1.72 19.28
CA LYS A 77 10.77 1.79 19.22
C LYS A 77 11.34 2.60 20.39
N LYS A 78 10.69 3.72 20.72
CA LYS A 78 11.10 4.58 21.84
C LYS A 78 10.90 3.88 23.19
N GLU A 79 9.82 3.14 23.33
CA GLU A 79 9.52 2.40 24.56
C GLU A 79 10.45 1.20 24.74
N PHE A 80 10.78 0.49 23.65
CA PHE A 80 11.75 -0.59 23.65
C PHE A 80 13.17 -0.11 23.96
N GLU A 81 13.59 1.02 23.38
CA GLU A 81 14.89 1.65 23.69
C GLU A 81 14.97 2.05 25.17
N GLN A 82 13.89 2.57 25.75
CA GLN A 82 13.81 2.89 27.17
C GLN A 82 13.87 1.65 28.07
N ILE A 83 13.26 0.54 27.66
CA ILE A 83 13.33 -0.71 28.42
C ILE A 83 14.77 -1.23 28.44
N ASN A 84 15.45 -1.26 27.29
CA ASN A 84 16.82 -1.79 27.23
C ASN A 84 17.81 -0.93 28.04
N SER A 85 17.68 0.39 27.99
CA SER A 85 18.51 1.28 28.82
C SER A 85 18.37 0.99 30.32
N LYS A 86 17.15 0.67 30.78
CA LYS A 86 16.92 0.30 32.19
C LYS A 86 17.51 -1.07 32.52
N LEU A 87 17.50 -2.00 31.56
CA LEU A 87 18.13 -3.31 31.75
C LEU A 87 19.65 -3.16 31.87
N ASP A 88 20.25 -2.31 31.05
CA ASP A 88 21.70 -2.03 31.10
C ASP A 88 22.09 -1.39 32.44
N GLU A 89 21.31 -0.44 32.97
CA GLU A 89 21.52 0.12 34.32
C GLU A 89 21.43 -0.93 35.44
N ILE A 90 20.48 -1.87 35.33
CA ILE A 90 20.34 -2.96 36.32
C ILE A 90 21.52 -3.94 36.22
N LEU A 91 21.99 -4.25 35.01
CA LEU A 91 23.13 -5.14 34.81
C LEU A 91 24.42 -4.53 35.35
N ASP A 92 24.65 -3.23 35.13
CA ASP A 92 25.81 -2.50 35.66
C ASP A 92 25.85 -2.52 37.20
N ILE A 93 24.69 -2.38 37.85
CA ILE A 93 24.56 -2.47 39.31
C ILE A 93 24.87 -3.88 39.83
N LEU A 94 24.48 -4.93 39.10
CA LEU A 94 24.67 -6.33 39.51
C LEU A 94 26.06 -6.90 39.17
N GLU A 95 26.79 -6.29 38.24
CA GLU A 95 28.18 -6.64 37.90
C GLU A 95 29.22 -5.89 38.77
N SER A 96 28.76 -4.95 39.59
CA SER A 96 29.59 -4.11 40.46
C SER A 96 29.82 -4.67 41.88
N ASP A 97 29.39 -5.90 42.17
CA ASP A 97 29.64 -6.65 43.43
C ASP A 97 30.60 -7.84 43.23
#